data_AF-A0A939ZTY5-F1
#
_entry.id   AF-A0A939ZTY5-F1
#
_cell.length_a   1.000
_cell.length_b   1.000
_cell.length_c   1.000
_cell.angle_alpha   90.00
_cell.angle_beta   90.00
_cell.angle_gamma   90.00
#
_symmetry.space_group_name_H-M   'P 1'
#
loop_
_entity.id
_entity.type
_entity.pdbx_description
1 polymer ?
#
loop_
_entity_poly.entity_id
_entity_poly.type
_entity_poly.pdbx_seq_one_letter_code
_entity_poly.pdbx_strand_id
1 'polypeptide(L)'
;MKTKSFLIILLPLVFLLLGCRAKTELNVCLTCENETLLNKKYAISLTDDLNIKRYGSFEKYREKTGLSFLEFLRKLNENAANDVEETCRKTYVSVVEPDFFYLGDGTFSFSGGKPGRSASAEETARSIIASGGKYSGEISYRTLSPVLTADDLKIRTEKIASFSSDYSSSSPERKHNIALAVKRLDNRVVEGRKSLSFNETVGKRTKENGFQEAGVIAYGEFTRGIGGGVCQVSTTLYDAWMAAGLSAI
;
A
#
# COMPACT_ATOMS: atom_id res chain seq x y z
N MET A 1 -7.48 27.98 59.09
CA MET A 1 -7.57 26.52 58.90
C MET A 1 -8.34 26.21 57.61
N LYS A 2 -7.63 25.74 56.57
CA LYS A 2 -8.09 24.71 55.62
C LYS A 2 -6.85 24.24 54.86
N THR A 3 -6.73 22.93 54.82
CA THR A 3 -5.49 22.15 54.81
C THR A 3 -5.05 21.87 53.39
N LYS A 4 -3.74 22.05 53.09
CA LYS A 4 -3.15 21.61 51.81
C LYS A 4 -3.04 20.09 51.82
N SER A 5 -3.73 19.41 50.91
CA SER A 5 -3.56 17.97 50.68
C SER A 5 -2.37 17.76 49.74
N PHE A 6 -1.30 17.15 50.25
CA PHE A 6 -0.19 16.63 49.46
C PHE A 6 -0.42 15.15 49.20
N LEU A 7 -0.50 14.74 47.93
CA LEU A 7 -0.51 13.33 47.54
C LEU A 7 0.95 12.89 47.33
N ILE A 8 1.51 12.20 48.33
CA ILE A 8 2.78 11.50 48.23
C ILE A 8 2.48 10.13 47.63
N ILE A 9 2.82 9.91 46.36
CA ILE A 9 2.73 8.59 45.74
C ILE A 9 3.99 7.81 46.10
N LEU A 10 3.85 6.93 47.09
CA LEU A 10 4.82 5.91 47.46
C LEU A 10 4.89 4.84 46.36
N LEU A 11 6.00 4.79 45.62
CA LEU A 11 6.40 3.63 44.83
C LEU A 11 7.08 2.61 45.77
N PRO A 12 6.71 1.31 45.74
CA PRO A 12 7.39 0.31 46.54
C PRO A 12 8.76 0.04 45.91
N LEU A 13 9.79 0.68 46.45
CA LEU A 13 11.18 0.28 46.26
C LEU A 13 11.61 -0.47 47.52
N VAL A 14 11.36 -1.77 47.54
CA VAL A 14 12.07 -2.68 48.44
C VAL A 14 13.25 -3.22 47.65
N PHE A 15 14.47 -2.80 48.00
CA PHE A 15 15.65 -3.66 47.93
C PHE A 15 16.68 -3.15 48.94
N LEU A 16 16.72 -3.84 50.08
CA LEU A 16 17.80 -3.76 51.05
C LEU A 16 18.93 -4.71 50.58
N LEU A 17 20.13 -4.15 50.44
CA LEU A 17 21.46 -4.75 50.54
C LEU A 17 21.87 -5.95 49.65
N LEU A 18 23.12 -5.84 49.16
CA LEU A 18 24.01 -6.85 48.54
C LEU A 18 23.84 -7.11 47.04
N GLY A 19 24.71 -6.48 46.24
CA GLY A 19 25.48 -7.17 45.19
C GLY A 19 24.77 -7.82 43.99
N CYS A 20 23.47 -7.61 43.78
CA CYS A 20 22.75 -8.19 42.65
C CYS A 20 22.14 -7.08 41.78
N ARG A 21 22.62 -6.93 40.53
CA ARG A 21 21.94 -6.12 39.51
C ARG A 21 20.51 -6.66 39.36
N ALA A 22 19.52 -5.96 39.90
CA ALA A 22 18.12 -6.29 39.68
C ALA A 22 17.82 -6.14 38.18
N LYS A 23 17.70 -7.27 37.46
CA LYS A 23 17.18 -7.31 36.09
C LYS A 23 15.71 -6.92 36.17
N THR A 24 15.40 -5.66 35.92
CA THR A 24 14.02 -5.20 35.71
C THR A 24 13.51 -5.71 34.37
N GLU A 25 12.31 -6.30 34.33
CA GLU A 25 11.66 -6.77 33.10
C GLU A 25 10.71 -5.69 32.54
N LEU A 26 10.72 -5.53 31.21
CA LEU A 26 9.77 -4.74 30.42
C LEU A 26 8.75 -5.70 29.81
N ASN A 27 7.48 -5.58 30.17
CA ASN A 27 6.41 -6.33 29.53
C ASN A 27 5.79 -5.44 28.45
N VAL A 28 6.03 -5.70 27.17
CA VAL A 28 5.37 -4.96 26.09
C VAL A 28 4.16 -5.75 25.65
N CYS A 29 2.99 -5.17 25.90
CA CYS A 29 1.72 -5.66 25.37
C CYS A 29 1.17 -4.61 24.38
N LEU A 30 0.96 -5.00 23.12
CA LEU A 30 0.34 -4.18 22.09
C LEU A 30 -1.01 -4.75 21.70
N THR A 31 -2.02 -3.90 21.72
CA THR A 31 -3.38 -4.24 21.31
C THR A 31 -3.88 -3.37 20.17
N CYS A 32 -4.76 -3.93 19.34
CA CYS A 32 -5.55 -3.23 18.32
C CYS A 32 -6.97 -3.82 18.33
N GLU A 33 -8.00 -2.98 18.45
CA GLU A 33 -9.41 -3.43 18.35
C GLU A 33 -9.74 -4.65 19.24
N ASN A 34 -9.18 -4.70 20.44
CA ASN A 34 -9.27 -5.80 21.43
C ASN A 34 -8.50 -7.10 21.09
N GLU A 35 -7.72 -7.12 20.01
CA GLU A 35 -6.79 -8.21 19.71
C GLU A 35 -5.38 -7.90 20.21
N THR A 36 -4.69 -8.91 20.74
CA THR A 36 -3.29 -8.79 21.17
C THR A 36 -2.38 -9.09 19.99
N LEU A 37 -1.59 -8.10 19.58
CA LEU A 37 -0.66 -8.20 18.46
C LEU A 37 0.77 -8.55 18.91
N LEU A 38 1.15 -8.10 20.11
CA LEU A 38 2.42 -8.40 20.73
C LEU A 38 2.20 -8.56 22.24
N ASN A 39 2.76 -9.60 22.83
CA ASN A 39 2.83 -9.75 24.28
C ASN A 39 4.13 -10.48 24.62
N LYS A 40 5.18 -9.71 24.94
CA LYS A 40 6.52 -10.24 25.20
C LYS A 40 7.18 -9.52 26.36
N LYS A 41 8.09 -10.24 27.01
CA LYS A 41 8.93 -9.72 28.09
C LYS A 41 10.35 -9.49 27.61
N TYR A 42 10.95 -8.40 28.04
CA TYR A 42 12.31 -8.01 27.68
C TYR A 42 13.11 -7.64 28.93
N ALA A 43 14.38 -8.02 28.98
CA ALA A 43 15.26 -7.59 30.05
C ALA A 43 15.66 -6.11 29.85
N ILE A 44 15.50 -5.27 30.87
CA ILE A 44 15.93 -3.87 30.82
C ILE A 44 17.34 -3.76 31.37
N SER A 45 18.17 -2.96 30.70
CA SER A 45 19.45 -2.50 31.23
C SER A 45 19.32 -1.02 31.57
N LEU A 46 19.22 -0.68 32.86
CA LEU A 46 19.28 0.71 33.31
C LEU A 46 20.76 1.13 33.36
N THR A 47 21.22 1.84 32.35
CA THR A 47 22.52 2.54 32.35
C THR A 47 22.42 3.88 33.09
N ASP A 48 23.53 4.44 33.54
CA ASP A 48 23.56 5.75 34.23
C ASP A 48 22.97 6.89 33.37
N ASP A 49 23.02 6.75 32.04
CA ASP A 49 22.44 7.71 31.09
C ASP A 49 20.90 7.74 31.11
N LEU A 50 20.24 6.65 31.53
CA LEU A 50 18.77 6.52 31.55
C LEU A 50 18.15 6.97 32.87
N ASN A 51 18.88 7.73 33.69
CA ASN A 51 18.49 8.04 35.05
C ASN A 51 17.39 9.12 35.11
N ILE A 52 16.16 8.75 34.70
CA ILE A 52 14.96 9.61 34.77
C ILE A 52 14.73 10.15 36.18
N LYS A 53 15.17 9.43 37.23
CA LYS A 53 15.12 9.91 38.61
C LYS A 53 15.85 11.24 38.82
N ARG A 54 16.95 11.49 38.07
CA ARG A 54 17.66 12.77 38.07
C ARG A 54 16.79 13.92 37.55
N TYR A 55 15.90 13.63 36.61
CA TYR A 55 15.07 14.62 35.92
C TYR A 55 13.63 14.68 36.46
N GLY A 56 13.23 13.71 37.29
CA GLY A 56 11.92 13.64 37.94
C GLY A 56 10.79 13.12 37.05
N SER A 57 10.85 13.29 35.73
CA SER A 57 9.90 12.70 34.76
C SER A 57 10.56 12.41 33.42
N PHE A 58 9.92 11.54 32.62
CA PHE A 58 10.38 11.24 31.26
C PHE A 58 10.30 12.48 30.34
N GLU A 59 9.26 13.30 30.46
CA GLU A 59 9.11 14.53 29.68
C GLU A 59 10.29 15.48 29.89
N LYS A 60 10.70 15.70 31.14
CA LYS A 60 11.87 16.54 31.46
C LYS A 60 13.18 15.94 30.94
N TYR A 61 13.31 14.63 30.98
CA TYR A 61 14.46 13.92 30.41
C TYR A 61 14.50 14.10 28.88
N ARG A 62 13.37 13.94 28.20
CA ARG A 62 13.21 14.13 26.76
C ARG A 62 13.50 15.57 26.33
N GLU A 63 12.97 16.57 27.04
CA GLU A 63 13.26 17.98 26.76
C GLU A 63 14.77 18.30 26.84
N LYS A 64 15.50 17.64 27.75
CA LYS A 64 16.95 17.84 27.93
C LYS A 64 17.82 17.07 26.95
N THR A 65 17.39 15.87 26.56
CA THR A 65 18.18 14.97 25.70
C THR A 65 17.79 15.05 24.22
N GLY A 66 16.60 15.56 23.92
CA GLY A 66 16.02 15.55 22.57
C GLY A 66 15.54 14.18 22.09
N LEU A 67 15.61 13.13 22.92
CA LEU A 67 15.28 11.76 22.54
C LEU A 67 13.80 11.59 22.18
N SER A 68 13.53 10.86 21.10
CA SER A 68 12.18 10.38 20.77
C SER A 68 11.72 9.29 21.77
N PHE A 69 10.41 9.03 21.81
CA PHE A 69 9.85 7.94 22.60
C PHE A 69 10.38 6.58 22.11
N LEU A 70 10.47 6.38 20.79
CA LEU A 70 11.00 5.16 20.21
C LEU A 70 12.50 4.99 20.47
N GLU A 71 13.29 6.07 20.38
CA GLU A 71 14.71 6.04 20.73
C GLU A 71 14.94 5.73 22.21
N PHE A 72 14.09 6.26 23.09
CA PHE A 72 14.12 5.92 24.51
C PHE A 72 13.79 4.45 24.74
N LEU A 73 12.74 3.93 24.11
CA LEU A 73 12.40 2.51 24.18
C LEU A 73 13.56 1.63 23.69
N ARG A 74 14.23 2.05 22.61
CA ARG A 74 15.41 1.37 22.06
C ARG A 74 16.58 1.34 23.05
N LYS A 75 16.79 2.42 23.80
CA LYS A 75 17.78 2.46 24.88
C LYS A 75 17.41 1.57 26.07
N LEU A 76 16.12 1.43 26.40
CA LEU A 76 15.65 0.50 27.43
C LEU A 76 15.86 -0.96 27.01
N ASN A 77 15.45 -1.28 25.77
CA ASN A 77 15.68 -2.56 25.16
C ASN A 77 15.53 -2.47 23.63
N GLU A 78 16.60 -2.80 22.91
CA GLU A 78 16.63 -2.73 21.45
C GLU A 78 15.62 -3.69 20.79
N ASN A 79 15.50 -4.92 21.31
CA ASN A 79 14.54 -5.90 20.79
C ASN A 79 13.09 -5.46 20.98
N ALA A 80 12.79 -4.77 22.08
CA ALA A 80 11.46 -4.22 22.33
C ALA A 80 11.09 -3.14 21.30
N ALA A 81 12.02 -2.22 21.02
CA ALA A 81 11.82 -1.21 19.98
C ALA A 81 11.66 -1.84 18.58
N ASN A 82 12.50 -2.83 18.26
CA ASN A 82 12.40 -3.56 16.99
C ASN A 82 11.06 -4.31 16.86
N ASP A 83 10.60 -4.97 17.91
CA ASP A 83 9.30 -5.66 17.89
C ASP A 83 8.12 -4.68 17.80
N VAL A 84 8.22 -3.47 18.37
CA VAL A 84 7.21 -2.40 18.18
C VAL A 84 7.18 -1.92 16.72
N GLU A 85 8.34 -1.61 16.14
CA GLU A 85 8.45 -1.22 14.73
C GLU A 85 7.91 -2.30 13.80
N GLU A 86 8.28 -3.55 14.06
CA GLU A 86 7.86 -4.70 13.26
C GLU A 86 6.36 -4.94 13.37
N THR A 87 5.78 -4.84 14.57
CA THR A 87 4.33 -4.94 14.76
C THR A 87 3.60 -3.80 14.04
N CYS A 88 4.10 -2.57 14.13
CA CYS A 88 3.54 -1.42 13.40
C CYS A 88 3.58 -1.64 11.88
N ARG A 89 4.70 -2.16 11.36
CA ARG A 89 4.89 -2.45 9.94
C ARG A 89 3.95 -3.55 9.45
N LYS A 90 3.79 -4.64 10.21
CA LYS A 90 2.92 -5.78 9.87
C LYS A 90 1.44 -5.43 9.80
N THR A 91 1.02 -4.40 10.52
CA THR A 91 -0.39 -3.98 10.57
C THR A 91 -0.74 -2.93 9.51
N TYR A 92 0.22 -2.57 8.66
CA TYR A 92 0.00 -1.67 7.53
C TYR A 92 -1.06 -2.24 6.57
N VAL A 93 -2.00 -1.40 6.18
CA VAL A 93 -2.97 -1.68 5.12
C VAL A 93 -2.81 -0.61 4.07
N SER A 94 -2.51 -1.01 2.84
CA SER A 94 -2.39 -0.09 1.71
C SER A 94 -3.72 0.54 1.37
N VAL A 95 -3.67 1.80 0.93
CA VAL A 95 -4.80 2.46 0.29
C VAL A 95 -5.13 1.73 -1.01
N VAL A 96 -6.42 1.53 -1.27
CA VAL A 96 -6.92 1.10 -2.59
C VAL A 96 -7.48 2.34 -3.26
N GLU A 97 -6.89 2.77 -4.35
CA GLU A 97 -7.42 3.89 -5.15
C GLU A 97 -8.74 3.48 -5.82
N PRO A 98 -9.65 4.43 -6.08
CA PRO A 98 -10.83 4.16 -6.90
C PRO A 98 -10.41 3.76 -8.31
N ASP A 99 -11.28 3.03 -8.99
CA ASP A 99 -11.04 2.53 -10.34
C ASP A 99 -12.30 2.63 -11.20
N PHE A 100 -12.16 2.55 -12.53
CA PHE A 100 -13.27 2.61 -13.46
C PHE A 100 -13.15 1.60 -14.61
N PHE A 101 -14.30 1.21 -15.17
CA PHE A 101 -14.40 0.25 -16.27
C PHE A 101 -15.37 0.76 -17.32
N TYR A 102 -15.02 0.64 -18.60
CA TYR A 102 -15.92 0.99 -19.70
C TYR A 102 -16.92 -0.14 -19.95
N LEU A 103 -18.21 0.19 -20.06
CA LEU A 103 -19.29 -0.80 -20.18
C LEU A 103 -19.67 -1.14 -21.64
N GLY A 104 -19.08 -0.46 -22.63
CA GLY A 104 -19.30 -0.73 -24.05
C GLY A 104 -20.38 0.13 -24.72
N ASP A 105 -21.30 0.70 -23.94
CA ASP A 105 -22.45 1.50 -24.41
C ASP A 105 -22.23 3.03 -24.33
N GLY A 106 -20.99 3.46 -24.08
CA GLY A 106 -20.66 4.86 -23.83
C GLY A 106 -20.64 5.23 -22.35
N THR A 107 -21.01 4.31 -21.46
CA THR A 107 -21.00 4.53 -20.02
C THR A 107 -19.83 3.83 -19.32
N PHE A 108 -19.57 4.27 -18.08
CA PHE A 108 -18.49 3.75 -17.24
C PHE A 108 -19.06 3.31 -15.88
N SER A 109 -18.52 2.22 -15.36
CA SER A 109 -18.71 1.80 -13.97
C SER A 109 -17.55 2.31 -13.13
N PHE A 110 -17.82 2.76 -11.90
CA PHE A 110 -16.81 3.29 -10.99
C PHE A 110 -16.84 2.52 -9.67
N SER A 111 -15.68 2.21 -9.14
CA SER A 111 -15.48 1.60 -7.84
C SER A 111 -14.82 2.60 -6.90
N GLY A 112 -15.32 2.65 -5.65
CA GLY A 112 -14.73 3.50 -4.62
C GLY A 112 -13.39 2.95 -4.14
N GLY A 113 -12.48 3.87 -3.82
CA GLY A 113 -11.26 3.52 -3.11
C GLY A 113 -11.56 3.06 -1.68
N LYS A 114 -10.62 2.34 -1.07
CA LYS A 114 -10.67 1.94 0.33
C LYS A 114 -9.56 2.63 1.11
N PRO A 115 -9.87 3.28 2.25
CA PRO A 115 -8.85 3.83 3.12
C PRO A 115 -7.85 2.76 3.56
N GLY A 116 -6.58 3.16 3.60
CA GLY A 116 -5.51 2.38 4.21
C GLY A 116 -5.27 2.81 5.66
N ARG A 117 -4.31 2.16 6.32
CA ARG A 117 -3.84 2.55 7.65
C ARG A 117 -2.35 2.31 7.79
N SER A 118 -1.69 3.21 8.51
CA SER A 118 -0.29 3.10 8.90
C SER A 118 -0.19 3.28 10.40
N ALA A 119 0.49 2.36 11.08
CA ALA A 119 0.78 2.50 12.50
C ALA A 119 2.00 3.40 12.72
N SER A 120 1.95 4.23 13.77
CA SER A 120 3.08 5.07 14.21
C SER A 120 3.84 4.38 15.34
N ALA A 121 5.08 3.97 15.08
CA ALA A 121 5.95 3.39 16.10
C ALA A 121 6.28 4.38 17.22
N GLU A 122 6.40 5.67 16.89
CA GLU A 122 6.68 6.74 17.86
C GLU A 122 5.52 6.94 18.84
N GLU A 123 4.29 7.04 18.34
CA GLU A 123 3.10 7.17 19.20
C GLU A 123 2.81 5.87 19.97
N THR A 124 3.11 4.72 19.36
CA THR A 124 3.00 3.43 20.05
C THR A 124 4.01 3.34 21.20
N ALA A 125 5.26 3.73 20.98
CA ALA A 125 6.28 3.80 22.03
C ALA A 125 5.89 4.80 23.13
N ARG A 126 5.33 5.96 22.77
CA ARG A 126 4.78 6.93 23.72
C ARG A 126 3.73 6.30 24.62
N SER A 127 2.79 5.52 24.07
CA SER A 127 1.74 4.86 24.87
C SER A 127 2.32 3.83 25.86
N ILE A 128 3.32 3.05 25.43
CA ILE A 128 4.04 2.09 26.29
C ILE A 128 4.67 2.82 27.48
N ILE A 129 5.40 3.91 27.22
CA ILE A 129 6.11 4.69 28.24
C ILE A 129 5.13 5.38 29.20
N ALA A 130 4.05 5.96 28.65
CA ALA A 130 3.02 6.64 29.43
C ALA A 130 2.24 5.70 30.37
N SER A 131 2.14 4.41 30.03
CA SER A 131 1.50 3.41 30.89
C SER A 131 2.26 3.11 32.19
N GLY A 132 3.48 3.64 32.33
CA GLY A 132 4.32 3.47 33.52
C GLY A 132 4.66 2.00 33.77
N GLY A 133 4.63 1.58 35.04
CA GLY A 133 5.08 0.24 35.46
C GLY A 133 4.32 -0.96 34.86
N LYS A 134 3.26 -0.73 34.08
CA LYS A 134 2.54 -1.77 33.33
C LYS A 134 3.12 -2.01 31.92
N TYR A 135 3.75 -0.99 31.32
CA TYR A 135 4.37 -1.02 29.99
C TYR A 135 3.48 -1.59 28.86
N SER A 136 2.18 -1.37 28.95
CA SER A 136 1.18 -1.75 27.95
C SER A 136 0.87 -0.56 27.05
N GLY A 137 0.82 -0.78 25.74
CA GLY A 137 0.51 0.25 24.75
C GLY A 137 -0.60 -0.17 23.79
N GLU A 138 -1.26 0.81 23.20
CA GLU A 138 -2.17 0.61 22.08
C GLU A 138 -1.48 1.06 20.80
N ILE A 139 -1.68 0.32 19.71
CA ILE A 139 -1.11 0.76 18.43
C ILE A 139 -1.87 1.98 17.94
N SER A 140 -1.12 3.06 17.69
CA SER A 140 -1.69 4.29 17.14
C SER A 140 -1.67 4.23 15.62
N TYR A 141 -2.86 4.25 15.00
CA TYR A 141 -3.02 4.28 13.56
C TYR A 141 -3.28 5.69 13.03
N ARG A 142 -2.70 5.98 11.87
CA ARG A 142 -3.10 7.06 11.00
C ARG A 142 -3.86 6.48 9.81
N THR A 143 -5.06 7.00 9.56
CA THR A 143 -5.82 6.70 8.35
C THR A 143 -5.16 7.33 7.14
N LEU A 144 -4.99 6.53 6.08
CA LEU A 144 -4.53 6.97 4.77
C LEU A 144 -5.74 6.99 3.84
N SER A 145 -6.01 8.12 3.21
CA SER A 145 -7.15 8.25 2.28
C SER A 145 -6.68 8.09 0.83
N PRO A 146 -7.54 7.54 -0.05
CA PRO A 146 -7.33 7.59 -1.50
C PRO A 146 -7.01 9.01 -1.97
N VAL A 147 -6.14 9.12 -2.97
CA VAL A 147 -5.79 10.40 -3.60
C VAL A 147 -6.99 10.95 -4.37
N LEU A 148 -7.76 10.06 -4.99
CA LEU A 148 -8.99 10.41 -5.70
C LEU A 148 -10.19 9.74 -5.05
N THR A 149 -11.36 10.38 -5.20
CA THR A 149 -12.64 9.73 -4.93
C THR A 149 -13.23 9.14 -6.21
N ALA A 150 -14.23 8.26 -6.07
CA ALA A 150 -14.97 7.78 -7.24
C ALA A 150 -15.67 8.92 -7.98
N ASP A 151 -16.10 9.97 -7.28
CA ASP A 151 -16.74 11.13 -7.89
C ASP A 151 -15.71 12.00 -8.65
N ASP A 152 -14.47 12.11 -8.14
CA ASP A 152 -13.39 12.73 -8.90
C ASP A 152 -13.12 11.99 -10.22
N LEU A 153 -13.12 10.65 -10.19
CA LEU A 153 -12.99 9.85 -11.41
C LEU A 153 -14.16 10.09 -12.37
N LYS A 154 -15.41 10.10 -11.87
CA LYS A 154 -16.58 10.37 -12.71
C LYS A 154 -16.49 11.69 -13.46
N ILE A 155 -16.00 12.74 -12.80
CA ILE A 155 -15.86 14.07 -13.40
C ILE A 155 -14.70 14.12 -14.42
N ARG A 156 -13.68 13.27 -14.25
CA ARG A 156 -12.46 13.24 -15.07
C ARG A 156 -12.47 12.18 -16.17
N THR A 157 -13.47 11.30 -16.18
CA THR A 157 -13.55 10.19 -17.13
C THR A 157 -14.65 10.46 -18.14
N GLU A 158 -14.26 10.58 -19.40
CA GLU A 158 -15.18 10.65 -20.52
C GLU A 158 -14.67 9.83 -21.70
N LYS A 159 -15.58 9.46 -22.59
CA LYS A 159 -15.22 8.81 -23.85
C LYS A 159 -14.72 9.87 -24.84
N ILE A 160 -13.42 9.89 -25.08
CA ILE A 160 -12.79 10.87 -25.97
C ILE A 160 -12.85 10.50 -27.46
N ALA A 161 -12.88 9.20 -27.80
CA ALA A 161 -12.96 8.74 -29.19
C ALA A 161 -13.48 7.30 -29.28
N SER A 162 -13.90 6.90 -30.47
CA SER A 162 -14.12 5.49 -30.81
C SER A 162 -13.97 5.26 -32.30
N PHE A 163 -13.52 4.06 -32.64
CA PHE A 163 -13.51 3.56 -34.00
C PHE A 163 -13.94 2.09 -34.00
N SER A 164 -14.56 1.64 -35.10
CA SER A 164 -15.05 0.28 -35.23
C SER A 164 -14.80 -0.24 -36.64
N SER A 165 -14.45 -1.52 -36.73
CA SER A 165 -14.23 -2.21 -38.00
C SER A 165 -14.98 -3.54 -37.99
N ASP A 166 -15.71 -3.85 -39.06
CA ASP A 166 -16.44 -5.11 -39.14
C ASP A 166 -15.50 -6.31 -39.37
N TYR A 167 -15.83 -7.42 -38.71
CA TYR A 167 -15.19 -8.71 -38.90
C TYR A 167 -16.21 -9.87 -38.85
N SER A 168 -17.52 -9.54 -38.91
CA SER A 168 -18.62 -10.50 -38.79
C SER A 168 -18.61 -11.58 -39.89
N SER A 169 -18.14 -11.24 -41.08
CA SER A 169 -18.00 -12.15 -42.24
C SER A 169 -16.69 -12.95 -42.26
N SER A 170 -15.82 -12.76 -41.26
CA SER A 170 -14.50 -13.41 -41.21
C SER A 170 -14.57 -14.92 -40.89
N SER A 171 -13.53 -15.65 -41.28
CA SER A 171 -13.36 -17.04 -40.87
C SER A 171 -13.29 -17.18 -39.34
N PRO A 172 -13.65 -18.35 -38.77
CA PRO A 172 -13.57 -18.59 -37.33
C PRO A 172 -12.18 -18.31 -36.73
N GLU A 173 -11.11 -18.70 -37.42
CA GLU A 173 -9.73 -18.53 -36.97
C GLU A 173 -9.33 -17.04 -36.93
N ARG A 174 -9.78 -16.27 -37.92
CA ARG A 174 -9.56 -14.82 -37.97
C ARG A 174 -10.32 -14.11 -36.85
N LYS A 175 -11.58 -14.50 -36.61
CA LYS A 175 -12.40 -13.99 -35.48
C LYS A 175 -11.73 -14.29 -34.14
N HIS A 176 -11.22 -15.51 -33.95
CA HIS A 176 -10.47 -15.90 -32.75
C HIS A 176 -9.23 -15.03 -32.53
N ASN A 177 -8.42 -14.83 -33.57
CA ASN A 177 -7.22 -13.99 -33.48
C ASN A 177 -7.53 -12.53 -33.13
N ILE A 178 -8.58 -11.96 -33.74
CA ILE A 178 -9.07 -10.60 -33.44
C ILE A 178 -9.50 -10.51 -31.98
N ALA A 179 -10.35 -11.44 -31.52
CA ALA A 179 -10.83 -11.46 -30.14
C ALA A 179 -9.68 -11.60 -29.13
N LEU A 180 -8.69 -12.45 -29.42
CA LEU A 180 -7.51 -12.63 -28.58
C LEU A 180 -6.66 -11.36 -28.51
N ALA A 181 -6.45 -10.67 -29.63
CA ALA A 181 -5.70 -9.41 -29.66
C ALA A 181 -6.44 -8.30 -28.89
N VAL A 182 -7.75 -8.15 -29.10
CA VAL A 182 -8.60 -7.19 -28.37
C VAL A 182 -8.56 -7.48 -26.87
N LYS A 183 -8.69 -8.76 -26.46
CA LYS A 183 -8.60 -9.15 -25.04
C LYS A 183 -7.27 -8.77 -24.38
N ARG A 184 -6.16 -8.71 -25.13
CA ARG A 184 -4.85 -8.28 -24.59
C ARG A 184 -4.73 -6.76 -24.42
N LEU A 185 -5.54 -6.01 -25.16
CA LEU A 185 -5.62 -4.55 -25.15
C LEU A 185 -6.72 -4.02 -24.22
N ASP A 186 -7.70 -4.87 -23.91
CA ASP A 186 -8.86 -4.50 -23.11
C ASP A 186 -8.46 -3.96 -21.73
N ASN A 187 -9.15 -2.90 -21.29
CA ASN A 187 -8.92 -2.18 -20.03
C ASN A 187 -7.46 -1.72 -19.78
N ARG A 188 -6.68 -1.48 -20.85
CA ARG A 188 -5.34 -0.89 -20.71
C ARG A 188 -5.44 0.60 -20.41
N VAL A 189 -4.82 1.01 -19.31
CA VAL A 189 -4.63 2.42 -18.95
C VAL A 189 -3.29 2.90 -19.50
N VAL A 190 -3.31 4.01 -20.24
CA VAL A 190 -2.11 4.71 -20.69
C VAL A 190 -1.99 5.98 -19.86
N GLU A 191 -0.98 6.04 -19.00
CA GLU A 191 -0.73 7.25 -18.22
C GLU A 191 -0.32 8.41 -19.12
N GLY A 192 -0.61 9.63 -18.67
CA GLY A 192 -0.22 10.84 -19.39
C GLY A 192 1.27 10.84 -19.72
N ARG A 193 1.60 11.19 -20.96
CA ARG A 193 2.97 11.24 -21.52
C ARG A 193 3.67 9.88 -21.68
N LYS A 194 3.00 8.76 -21.39
CA LYS A 194 3.51 7.42 -21.73
C LYS A 194 3.00 6.96 -23.09
N SER A 195 3.75 6.05 -23.72
CA SER A 195 3.38 5.41 -24.99
C SER A 195 2.75 4.04 -24.75
N LEU A 196 1.85 3.63 -25.65
CA LEU A 196 1.33 2.27 -25.73
C LEU A 196 1.93 1.56 -26.95
N SER A 197 2.67 0.48 -26.73
CA SER A 197 3.14 -0.38 -27.82
C SER A 197 2.14 -1.49 -28.10
N PHE A 198 1.52 -1.48 -29.28
CA PHE A 198 0.60 -2.53 -29.70
C PHE A 198 1.28 -3.90 -29.72
N ASN A 199 2.50 -3.97 -30.23
CA ASN A 199 3.21 -5.24 -30.38
C ASN A 199 3.70 -5.81 -29.05
N GLU A 200 4.14 -4.98 -28.12
CA GLU A 200 4.48 -5.44 -26.77
C GLU A 200 3.24 -5.91 -26.02
N THR A 201 2.12 -5.17 -26.16
CA THR A 201 0.87 -5.47 -25.46
C THR A 201 0.20 -6.74 -26.01
N VAL A 202 0.10 -6.86 -27.33
CA VAL A 202 -0.50 -8.03 -27.99
C VAL A 202 0.45 -9.21 -28.01
N GLY A 203 1.77 -9.00 -28.00
CA GLY A 203 2.78 -10.05 -28.00
C GLY A 203 2.99 -10.74 -29.35
N LYS A 204 3.91 -11.72 -29.38
CA LYS A 204 4.26 -12.48 -30.61
C LYS A 204 3.07 -13.31 -31.10
N ARG A 205 2.88 -13.36 -32.43
CA ARG A 205 1.78 -14.09 -33.07
C ARG A 205 2.24 -15.51 -33.37
N THR A 206 2.14 -16.38 -32.37
CA THR A 206 2.54 -17.79 -32.47
C THR A 206 1.41 -18.70 -31.99
N LYS A 207 1.49 -19.99 -32.34
CA LYS A 207 0.51 -21.01 -31.91
C LYS A 207 0.51 -21.17 -30.39
N GLU A 208 1.70 -21.11 -29.77
CA GLU A 208 1.89 -21.19 -28.32
C GLU A 208 1.21 -20.03 -27.60
N ASN A 209 1.24 -18.84 -28.22
CA ASN A 209 0.52 -17.66 -27.74
C ASN A 209 -0.98 -17.69 -28.07
N GLY A 210 -1.51 -18.81 -28.56
CA GLY A 210 -2.94 -19.03 -28.81
C GLY A 210 -3.46 -18.47 -30.13
N PHE A 211 -2.59 -17.96 -31.01
CA PHE A 211 -3.01 -17.50 -32.34
C PHE A 211 -3.13 -18.66 -33.32
N GLN A 212 -4.09 -18.54 -34.24
CA GLN A 212 -4.43 -19.53 -35.25
C GLN A 212 -4.02 -19.05 -36.65
N GLU A 213 -3.88 -20.00 -37.58
CA GLU A 213 -3.62 -19.72 -38.99
C GLU A 213 -4.88 -19.22 -39.70
N ALA A 214 -4.82 -17.99 -40.21
CA ALA A 214 -5.89 -17.34 -40.95
C ALA A 214 -5.33 -16.65 -42.20
N GLY A 215 -6.20 -16.09 -43.03
CA GLY A 215 -5.77 -15.27 -44.18
C GLY A 215 -4.93 -14.07 -43.74
N VAL A 216 -3.76 -13.91 -44.35
CA VAL A 216 -2.84 -12.79 -44.18
C VAL A 216 -2.47 -12.25 -45.55
N ILE A 217 -2.05 -10.98 -45.59
CA ILE A 217 -1.42 -10.40 -46.78
C ILE A 217 0.08 -10.36 -46.49
N ALA A 218 0.85 -11.15 -47.24
CA ALA A 218 2.30 -11.19 -47.13
C ALA A 218 2.89 -10.86 -48.51
N TYR A 219 3.78 -9.87 -48.56
CA TYR A 219 4.42 -9.42 -49.81
C TYR A 219 3.43 -9.06 -50.94
N GLY A 220 2.24 -8.55 -50.58
CA GLY A 220 1.19 -8.20 -51.55
C GLY A 220 0.29 -9.35 -51.97
N GLU A 221 0.55 -10.59 -51.52
CA GLU A 221 -0.25 -11.76 -51.84
C GLU A 221 -1.11 -12.23 -50.67
N PHE A 222 -2.31 -12.74 -50.99
CA PHE A 222 -3.17 -13.41 -50.02
C PHE A 222 -2.65 -14.83 -49.77
N THR A 223 -2.20 -15.09 -48.54
CA THR A 223 -1.73 -16.40 -48.11
C THR A 223 -2.27 -16.75 -46.72
N ARG A 224 -1.92 -17.92 -46.17
CA ARG A 224 -2.25 -18.29 -44.78
C ARG A 224 -1.06 -18.03 -43.88
N GLY A 225 -1.32 -17.48 -42.70
CA GLY A 225 -0.30 -17.21 -41.70
C GLY A 225 -0.90 -17.10 -40.29
N ILE A 226 -0.05 -17.27 -39.28
CA ILE A 226 -0.47 -17.20 -37.87
C ILE A 226 -0.80 -15.75 -37.51
N GLY A 227 -1.94 -15.54 -36.85
CA GLY A 227 -2.36 -14.21 -36.39
C GLY A 227 -3.03 -13.36 -37.46
N GLY A 228 -3.52 -13.95 -38.55
CA GLY A 228 -4.36 -13.24 -39.53
C GLY A 228 -5.56 -12.56 -38.85
N GLY A 229 -5.76 -11.29 -39.18
CA GLY A 229 -6.75 -10.40 -38.53
C GLY A 229 -6.14 -9.42 -37.50
N VAL A 230 -4.95 -9.67 -36.95
CA VAL A 230 -4.38 -8.80 -35.89
C VAL A 230 -4.01 -7.41 -36.42
N CYS A 231 -3.61 -7.26 -37.69
CA CYS A 231 -3.36 -5.95 -38.28
C CYS A 231 -4.62 -5.07 -38.30
N GLN A 232 -5.80 -5.65 -38.52
CA GLN A 232 -7.06 -4.90 -38.45
C GLN A 232 -7.27 -4.31 -37.05
N VAL A 233 -6.96 -5.06 -35.99
CA VAL A 233 -7.05 -4.55 -34.61
C VAL A 233 -6.09 -3.39 -34.39
N SER A 234 -4.87 -3.47 -34.95
CA SER A 234 -3.89 -2.38 -34.88
C SER A 234 -4.39 -1.12 -35.58
N THR A 235 -4.96 -1.25 -36.78
CA THR A 235 -5.54 -0.13 -37.54
C THR A 235 -6.73 0.47 -36.80
N THR A 236 -7.64 -0.36 -36.29
CA THR A 236 -8.80 0.10 -35.51
C THR A 236 -8.38 0.87 -34.26
N LEU A 237 -7.36 0.39 -33.53
CA LEU A 237 -6.81 1.11 -32.39
C LEU A 237 -6.13 2.42 -32.81
N TYR A 238 -5.35 2.39 -33.89
CA TYR A 238 -4.68 3.58 -34.44
C TYR A 238 -5.70 4.66 -34.82
N ASP A 239 -6.76 4.31 -35.54
CA ASP A 239 -7.78 5.28 -35.95
C ASP A 239 -8.52 5.86 -34.74
N ALA A 240 -8.83 5.04 -33.72
CA ALA A 240 -9.40 5.54 -32.47
C ALA A 240 -8.42 6.48 -31.72
N TRP A 241 -7.12 6.16 -31.72
CA TRP A 241 -6.07 6.95 -31.08
C TRP A 241 -5.88 8.30 -31.77
N MET A 242 -5.85 8.32 -33.10
CA MET A 242 -5.76 9.54 -33.89
C MET A 242 -7.04 10.39 -33.77
N ALA A 243 -8.21 9.77 -33.73
CA ALA A 243 -9.49 10.47 -33.50
C ALA A 243 -9.55 11.12 -32.10
N ALA A 244 -8.82 10.58 -31.12
CA ALA A 244 -8.65 11.18 -29.79
C ALA A 244 -7.67 12.37 -29.78
N GLY A 245 -7.07 12.73 -30.92
CA GLY A 245 -6.08 13.80 -31.02
C GLY A 245 -4.71 13.44 -30.44
N LEU A 246 -4.43 12.14 -30.26
CA LEU A 246 -3.16 11.66 -29.73
C LEU A 246 -2.16 11.41 -30.86
N SER A 247 -0.87 11.53 -30.55
CA SER A 247 0.21 11.26 -31.51
C SER A 247 0.58 9.77 -31.54
N ALA A 248 0.94 9.27 -32.71
CA ALA A 248 1.57 7.96 -32.90
C ALA A 248 3.03 8.14 -33.34
N ILE A 249 3.90 7.22 -32.91
CA ILE A 249 5.35 7.21 -33.18
C ILE A 249 5.77 5.87 -33.79
#